data_AF-A0A9W6WYA4-F1
#
_entry.id   AF-A0A9W6WYA4-F1
#
_cell.length_a   1.000
_cell.length_b   1.000
_cell.length_c   1.000
_cell.angle_alpha   90.00
_cell.angle_beta   90.00
_cell.angle_gamma   90.00
#
_symmetry.space_group_name_H-M   'P 1'
#
loop_
_entity.id
_entity.type
_entity.pdbx_description
1 polymer ?
#
loop_
_entity_poly.entity_id
_entity_poly.type
_entity_poly.pdbx_seq_one_letter_code
_entity_poly.pdbx_strand_id
1 'polypeptide(L)'
;MLCRLEIFCRKAKHSSEVRSDSPQKFSADPNSGPTAVVRNLHEALPPPTAGIFHTVVTDRFYTSVQFALKLLSRNVYSIGTIQPNTAGFEVTTKSKTRSPGAARGSTKVEVAKAVPELAAIL
;
A
#
# COMPACT_ATOMS: atom_id res chain seq x y z
N MET A 1 10.24 -20.95 -5.87
CA MET A 1 8.81 -21.11 -6.23
C MET A 1 8.11 -19.78 -5.95
N LEU A 2 7.50 -19.16 -6.96
CA LEU A 2 6.73 -17.91 -6.80
C LEU A 2 5.27 -18.26 -6.60
N CYS A 3 4.77 -18.12 -5.37
CA CYS A 3 3.35 -18.28 -5.07
C CYS A 3 2.61 -16.96 -5.33
N ARG A 4 1.74 -16.93 -6.34
CA ARG A 4 0.83 -15.80 -6.58
C ARG A 4 -0.37 -15.92 -5.64
N LEU A 5 -0.48 -15.01 -4.68
CA LEU A 5 -1.60 -14.91 -3.76
C LEU A 5 -2.40 -13.64 -4.08
N GLU A 6 -3.70 -13.77 -4.32
CA GLU A 6 -4.61 -12.65 -4.55
C GLU A 6 -5.58 -12.51 -3.38
N ILE A 7 -5.60 -11.34 -2.74
CA ILE A 7 -6.41 -11.06 -1.55
C ILE A 7 -7.49 -10.04 -1.91
N PHE A 8 -8.72 -10.51 -2.11
CA PHE A 8 -9.85 -9.64 -2.46
C PHE A 8 -10.48 -9.00 -1.21
N CYS A 9 -10.15 -7.75 -0.94
CA CYS A 9 -10.66 -7.01 0.22
C CYS A 9 -12.02 -6.34 -0.05
N ARG A 10 -13.08 -7.15 -0.18
CA ARG A 10 -14.47 -6.64 -0.28
C ARG A 10 -14.88 -5.93 1.02
N LYS A 11 -15.66 -4.84 0.92
CA LYS A 11 -16.44 -4.34 2.06
C LYS A 11 -17.50 -5.37 2.45
N ALA A 12 -17.26 -6.11 3.53
CA ALA A 12 -18.31 -6.80 4.28
C ALA A 12 -18.89 -5.83 5.30
N LYS A 13 -20.20 -5.54 5.25
CA LYS A 13 -20.90 -4.91 6.37
C LYS A 13 -21.20 -6.00 7.40
N HIS A 14 -20.23 -6.37 8.22
CA HIS A 14 -20.47 -7.32 9.30
C HIS A 14 -21.08 -6.58 10.51
N SER A 15 -22.40 -6.61 10.62
CA SER A 15 -23.15 -6.09 11.76
C SER A 15 -23.08 -7.07 12.94
N SER A 16 -21.91 -7.17 13.58
CA SER A 16 -21.82 -7.69 14.94
C SER A 16 -20.60 -7.13 15.65
N GLU A 17 -20.82 -6.26 16.63
CA GLU A 17 -19.81 -5.92 17.62
C GLU A 17 -19.58 -7.15 18.50
N VAL A 18 -18.44 -7.82 18.35
CA VAL A 18 -17.92 -8.74 19.36
C VAL A 18 -16.54 -8.25 19.76
N ARG A 19 -16.54 -7.41 20.80
CA ARG A 19 -15.34 -6.96 21.48
C ARG A 19 -14.61 -8.17 22.06
N SER A 20 -13.59 -8.64 21.35
CA SER A 20 -12.67 -9.66 21.85
C SER A 20 -11.43 -8.94 22.38
N ASP A 21 -11.33 -8.81 23.70
CA ASP A 21 -10.23 -8.11 24.34
C ASP A 21 -8.90 -8.85 24.08
N SER A 22 -8.08 -8.29 23.19
CA SER A 22 -6.68 -8.63 23.05
C SER A 22 -5.88 -7.32 23.02
N PRO A 23 -4.88 -7.15 23.89
CA PRO A 23 -4.17 -5.89 23.97
C PRO A 23 -3.30 -5.68 22.72
N GLN A 24 -3.41 -4.49 22.14
CA GLN A 24 -2.40 -3.88 21.26
C GLN A 24 -2.14 -4.59 19.90
N LYS A 25 -3.05 -4.46 18.92
CA LYS A 25 -2.71 -4.73 17.50
C LYS A 25 -3.14 -3.68 16.46
N PHE A 26 -4.31 -3.05 16.58
CA PHE A 26 -4.76 -2.01 15.63
C PHE A 26 -5.58 -0.92 16.31
N SER A 27 -5.15 0.35 16.20
CA SER A 27 -5.77 1.53 16.85
C SER A 27 -6.82 2.24 15.97
N ALA A 28 -7.34 1.57 14.95
CA ALA A 28 -8.29 2.12 13.97
C ALA A 28 -9.35 1.05 13.66
N ASP A 29 -10.51 1.47 13.12
CA ASP A 29 -11.60 0.55 12.71
C ASP A 29 -11.04 -0.64 11.90
N PRO A 30 -11.17 -1.89 12.39
CA PRO A 30 -10.64 -3.06 11.71
C PRO A 30 -11.29 -3.31 10.33
N ASN A 31 -12.45 -2.69 10.05
CA ASN A 31 -13.16 -2.77 8.78
C ASN A 31 -12.82 -1.60 7.82
N SER A 32 -11.97 -0.65 8.23
CA SER A 32 -11.44 0.38 7.35
C SER A 32 -10.50 -0.24 6.30
N GLY A 33 -10.63 0.17 5.03
CA GLY A 33 -10.01 -0.51 3.88
C GLY A 33 -8.53 -0.86 4.06
N PRO A 34 -7.63 0.11 4.33
CA PRO A 34 -6.20 -0.15 4.55
C PRO A 34 -5.91 -1.04 5.77
N THR A 35 -6.73 -0.96 6.82
CA THR A 35 -6.56 -1.79 8.04
C THR A 35 -6.98 -3.23 7.79
N ALA A 36 -8.09 -3.44 7.08
CA ALA A 36 -8.57 -4.75 6.67
C ALA A 36 -7.53 -5.46 5.77
N VAL A 37 -6.91 -4.76 4.82
CA VAL A 37 -5.83 -5.33 3.99
C VAL A 37 -4.64 -5.77 4.85
N VAL A 38 -4.18 -4.94 5.80
CA VAL A 38 -3.07 -5.28 6.70
C VAL A 38 -3.40 -6.47 7.63
N ARG A 39 -4.67 -6.60 8.06
CA ARG A 39 -5.14 -7.78 8.81
C ARG A 39 -5.11 -9.03 7.94
N ASN A 40 -5.71 -8.98 6.76
CA ASN A 40 -5.77 -10.11 5.82
C ASN A 40 -4.35 -10.56 5.40
N LEU A 41 -3.42 -9.63 5.19
CA LEU A 41 -2.01 -9.94 4.93
C LEU A 41 -1.30 -10.60 6.12
N HIS A 42 -1.60 -10.19 7.36
CA HIS A 42 -1.07 -10.86 8.56
C HIS A 42 -1.64 -12.28 8.73
N GLU A 43 -2.86 -12.56 8.26
CA GLU A 43 -3.45 -13.90 8.30
C GLU A 43 -2.93 -14.79 7.17
N ALA A 44 -2.58 -14.23 6.01
CA ALA A 44 -2.20 -14.98 4.81
C ALA A 44 -0.69 -15.08 4.54
N LEU A 45 0.14 -14.23 5.14
CA LEU A 45 1.60 -14.30 5.07
C LEU A 45 2.16 -14.99 6.34
N PRO A 46 3.31 -15.69 6.24
CA PRO A 46 3.99 -16.21 7.43
C PRO A 46 4.46 -15.05 8.34
N PRO A 47 4.75 -15.33 9.63
CA PRO A 47 5.30 -14.33 10.54
C PRO A 47 6.58 -13.68 9.98
N PRO A 48 6.74 -12.35 10.09
CA PRO A 48 7.93 -11.66 9.59
C PRO A 48 9.22 -12.26 10.14
N THR A 49 10.10 -12.68 9.24
CA THR A 49 11.40 -13.28 9.56
C THR A 49 12.51 -12.35 9.08
N ALA A 50 13.59 -12.22 9.84
CA ALA A 50 14.73 -11.37 9.47
C ALA A 50 15.31 -11.79 8.11
N GLY A 51 15.50 -10.83 7.21
CA GLY A 51 15.99 -11.06 5.85
C GLY A 51 14.96 -11.64 4.86
N ILE A 52 13.76 -12.02 5.30
CA ILE A 52 12.66 -12.44 4.41
C ILE A 52 11.72 -11.26 4.17
N PHE A 53 11.49 -10.95 2.90
CA PHE A 53 10.58 -9.90 2.45
C PHE A 53 9.51 -10.48 1.52
N HIS A 54 8.30 -9.93 1.61
CA HIS A 54 7.20 -10.24 0.69
C HIS A 54 6.90 -9.01 -0.17
N THR A 55 6.30 -9.23 -1.34
CA THR A 55 5.85 -8.14 -2.22
C THR A 55 4.36 -8.29 -2.48
N VAL A 56 3.61 -7.22 -2.27
CA VAL A 56 2.18 -7.13 -2.57
C VAL A 56 1.99 -6.16 -3.73
N VAL A 57 1.22 -6.57 -4.73
CA VAL A 57 0.80 -5.69 -5.83
C VAL A 57 -0.62 -5.20 -5.54
N THR A 58 -0.82 -3.89 -5.47
CA THR A 58 -2.12 -3.26 -5.18
C THR A 58 -2.64 -2.38 -6.31
N ASP A 59 -3.96 -2.32 -6.44
CA ASP A 59 -4.61 -1.33 -7.30
C ASP A 59 -4.57 0.10 -6.69
N ARG A 60 -5.01 1.08 -7.48
CA ARG A 60 -4.97 2.52 -7.13
C ARG A 60 -5.82 2.95 -5.94
N PHE A 61 -6.75 2.13 -5.45
CA PHE A 61 -7.59 2.44 -4.29
C PHE A 61 -6.84 2.20 -2.97
N TYR A 62 -5.90 1.25 -2.95
CA TYR A 62 -5.13 0.91 -1.74
C TYR A 62 -3.76 1.60 -1.66
N THR A 63 -3.22 2.08 -2.79
CA THR A 63 -1.91 2.76 -2.84
C THR A 63 -1.93 4.14 -2.18
N SER A 64 -1.30 4.25 -1.00
CA SER A 64 -1.03 5.52 -0.31
C SER A 64 0.29 5.46 0.46
N VAL A 65 0.93 6.61 0.72
CA VAL A 65 2.19 6.68 1.50
C VAL A 65 2.06 5.98 2.86
N GLN A 66 1.00 6.29 3.62
CA GLN A 66 0.75 5.72 4.95
C GLN A 66 0.58 4.19 4.89
N PHE A 67 -0.08 3.67 3.85
CA PHE A 67 -0.24 2.24 3.65
C PHE A 67 1.11 1.57 3.28
N ALA A 68 1.88 2.16 2.37
CA ALA A 68 3.20 1.66 1.98
C ALA A 68 4.17 1.59 3.16
N LEU A 69 4.25 2.63 4.00
CA LEU A 69 5.09 2.64 5.22
C LEU A 69 4.64 1.57 6.24
N LYS A 70 3.33 1.33 6.37
CA LYS A 70 2.76 0.31 7.27
C LYS A 70 3.03 -1.13 6.78
N LEU A 71 3.22 -1.33 5.48
CA LEU A 71 3.67 -2.60 4.91
C LEU A 71 5.20 -2.76 5.03
N LEU A 72 5.97 -1.70 4.74
CA LEU A 72 7.43 -1.72 4.83
C LEU A 72 7.91 -2.06 6.26
N SER A 73 7.26 -1.52 7.29
CA SER A 73 7.52 -1.87 8.71
C SER A 73 7.21 -3.33 9.10
N ARG A 74 6.72 -4.15 8.17
CA ARG A 74 6.40 -5.58 8.32
C ARG A 74 7.17 -6.47 7.35
N ASN A 75 8.25 -5.96 6.76
CA ASN A 75 9.01 -6.58 5.66
C ASN A 75 8.14 -6.87 4.40
N VAL A 76 7.13 -6.03 4.14
CA VAL A 76 6.28 -6.16 2.95
C VAL A 76 6.48 -4.95 2.03
N TYR A 77 7.06 -5.16 0.85
CA TYR A 77 7.10 -4.15 -0.20
C TYR A 77 5.73 -4.02 -0.86
N SER A 78 5.33 -2.78 -1.16
CA SER A 78 4.10 -2.46 -1.87
C SER A 78 4.43 -1.93 -3.25
N ILE A 79 3.86 -2.52 -4.29
CA ILE A 79 3.93 -2.03 -5.67
C ILE A 79 2.51 -1.72 -6.12
N GLY A 80 2.23 -0.50 -6.55
CA GLY A 80 0.87 -0.14 -6.95
C GLY A 80 0.81 1.08 -7.83
N THR A 81 -0.33 1.24 -8.50
CA THR A 81 -0.63 2.47 -9.26
C THR A 81 -1.10 3.56 -8.29
N ILE A 82 -0.70 4.80 -8.51
CA ILE A 82 -1.08 5.94 -7.65
C ILE A 82 -2.24 6.67 -8.30
N GLN A 83 -3.31 6.95 -7.54
CA GLN A 83 -4.39 7.80 -8.04
C GLN A 83 -3.92 9.27 -8.13
N PRO A 84 -4.25 10.01 -9.21
CA PRO A 84 -3.99 11.45 -9.28
C PRO A 84 -4.57 12.19 -8.06
N ASN A 85 -3.80 13.14 -7.52
CA ASN A 85 -4.10 13.90 -6.30
C ASN A 85 -4.10 13.10 -4.98
N THR A 86 -3.54 11.88 -4.94
CA THR A 86 -3.24 11.23 -3.65
C THR A 86 -2.15 12.01 -2.91
N ALA A 87 -2.45 12.45 -1.68
CA ALA A 87 -1.52 13.20 -0.84
C ALA A 87 -0.23 12.42 -0.54
N GLY A 88 0.90 13.13 -0.52
CA GLY A 88 2.23 12.55 -0.27
C GLY A 88 2.99 12.07 -1.51
N PHE A 89 2.43 12.21 -2.72
CA PHE A 89 3.11 11.89 -3.98
C PHE A 89 3.18 13.10 -4.92
N GLU A 90 4.28 13.86 -4.84
CA GLU A 90 4.52 15.06 -5.66
C GLU A 90 4.76 14.74 -7.15
N VAL A 91 5.19 13.51 -7.45
CA VAL A 91 5.38 13.02 -8.83
C VAL A 91 4.09 13.03 -9.65
N THR A 92 2.92 13.07 -9.02
CA THR A 92 1.62 13.00 -9.73
C THR A 92 1.27 14.31 -10.44
N THR A 93 1.16 14.29 -11.77
CA THR A 93 0.75 15.48 -12.53
C THR A 93 -0.75 15.73 -12.40
N LYS A 94 -1.12 16.96 -12.00
CA LYS A 94 -2.51 17.44 -12.01
C LYS A 94 -3.09 17.58 -13.43
N SER A 95 -2.23 17.71 -14.44
CA SER A 95 -2.61 17.75 -15.85
C SER A 95 -2.88 16.36 -16.40
N LYS A 96 -3.99 16.19 -17.14
CA LYS A 96 -4.24 15.02 -18.00
C LYS A 96 -3.36 15.01 -19.25
N THR A 97 -2.83 16.17 -19.62
CA THR A 97 -2.01 16.38 -20.83
C THR A 97 -0.54 16.40 -20.44
N ARG A 98 0.30 15.71 -21.22
CA ARG A 98 1.77 15.72 -21.06
C ARG A 98 2.30 17.16 -21.08
N SER A 99 3.30 17.45 -20.26
CA SER A 99 4.01 18.74 -20.33
C SER A 99 4.60 18.98 -21.73
N PRO A 100 4.54 20.22 -22.25
CA PRO A 100 5.35 20.64 -23.40
C PRO A 100 6.84 20.37 -23.08
N GLY A 101 7.58 19.77 -24.01
CA GLY A 101 8.93 19.24 -23.76
C GLY A 101 8.97 17.71 -23.74
N ALA A 102 8.61 17.07 -22.63
CA ALA A 102 8.49 15.60 -22.53
C ALA A 102 9.84 14.86 -22.41
N ALA A 103 10.19 13.85 -23.21
CA ALA A 103 9.62 13.41 -24.50
C ALA A 103 8.45 12.39 -24.39
N ARG A 104 8.32 11.43 -25.34
CA ARG A 104 7.40 10.28 -25.20
C ARG A 104 8.20 9.09 -24.66
N GLY A 105 7.72 8.46 -23.59
CA GLY A 105 8.44 7.39 -22.89
C GLY A 105 9.47 7.88 -21.88
N SER A 106 9.61 9.20 -21.66
CA SER A 106 10.32 9.75 -20.51
C SER A 106 9.54 9.50 -19.23
N THR A 107 10.21 9.06 -18.18
CA THR A 107 9.63 8.90 -16.84
C THR A 107 10.24 9.90 -15.85
N LYS A 108 9.47 10.27 -14.82
CA LYS A 108 9.95 11.01 -13.65
C LYS A 108 9.98 10.07 -12.46
N VAL A 109 11.12 9.97 -11.78
CA VAL A 109 11.26 9.20 -10.54
C VAL A 109 11.48 10.17 -9.38
N GLU A 110 10.75 9.95 -8.30
CA GLU A 110 10.95 10.66 -7.02
C GLU A 110 11.14 9.65 -5.90
N VAL A 111 11.99 9.98 -4.93
CA VAL A 111 12.33 9.14 -3.78
C VAL A 111 12.12 9.96 -2.51
N ALA A 112 11.46 9.38 -1.51
CA ALA A 112 11.18 10.08 -0.26
C ALA A 112 12.47 10.27 0.55
N LYS A 113 12.86 11.52 0.81
CA LYS A 113 14.11 11.87 1.52
C LYS A 113 14.28 11.18 2.89
N ALA A 114 13.19 10.92 3.60
CA ALA A 114 13.20 10.30 4.92
C ALA A 114 13.12 8.76 4.89
N VAL A 115 12.71 8.16 3.77
CA VAL A 115 12.52 6.71 3.59
C VAL A 115 12.90 6.35 2.15
N PRO A 116 14.20 6.11 1.86
CA PRO A 116 14.70 5.88 0.50
C PRO A 116 14.07 4.66 -0.20
N GLU A 117 13.50 3.72 0.56
CA GLU A 117 12.76 2.56 0.08
C GLU A 117 11.39 2.92 -0.52
N LEU A 118 10.89 4.15 -0.27
CA LEU A 118 9.66 4.66 -0.83
C LEU A 118 9.96 5.55 -2.05
N ALA A 119 9.74 5.00 -3.23
CA ALA A 119 9.85 5.69 -4.51
C ALA A 119 8.50 5.74 -5.25
N ALA A 120 8.33 6.77 -6.09
CA ALA A 120 7.18 6.93 -6.97
C ALA A 120 7.65 7.28 -8.39
N ILE A 121 6.94 6.76 -9.39
CA ILE A 121 7.30 6.88 -10.81
C ILE A 121 6.08 7.34 -11.61
N LEU A 122 6.28 8.31 -12.50
CA LEU A 122 5.31 8.77 -13.52
C LEU A 122 5.88 8.57 -14.93
#